data_AF-A0A948QE76-F1
#
_entry.id   AF-A0A948QE76-F1
#
_cell.length_a   1.000
_cell.length_b   1.000
_cell.length_c   1.000
_cell.angle_alpha   90.00
_cell.angle_beta   90.00
_cell.angle_gamma   90.00
#
_symmetry.space_group_name_H-M   'P 1'
#
loop_
_entity.id
_entity.type
_entity.pdbx_description
1 polymer ?
#
loop_
_entity_poly.entity_id
_entity_poly.type
_entity_poly.pdbx_seq_one_letter_code
_entity_poly.pdbx_strand_id
1 'polypeptide(L)'
;MPRLLPTDWIRIIAINYLLQLYEREIGFVQEWEKAKKPFIPLIEQLGKVSTLIEVEHLLMKSPPDDLIDWISDLQKLRNYLQDLPTGTEYAQNSSEMLKSYDSLQEKLTPYVLSLKSVAYDWNLRTSWAGEELMRINVQKVQQDVLNAAGVTTFFELSDRQIQTLLKQDEGSLPSGTWPINILSLYLAGGRRGFINKLNRRLVEFEKELKTLGVKEIPSALHRHAEWWFDYYVHNTSLDDIADGTIGPKNEAGRYPENIRKAVQKFSKLTGIEPLERT
;
A
#
# COMPACT_ATOMS: atom_id res chain seq x y z
N MET A 1 -6.31 -13.81 -15.40
CA MET A 1 -5.88 -12.60 -16.11
C MET A 1 -4.72 -11.99 -15.35
N PRO A 2 -3.67 -11.51 -16.03
CA PRO A 2 -2.63 -10.73 -15.38
C PRO A 2 -3.28 -9.51 -14.71
N ARG A 3 -2.96 -9.28 -13.44
CA ARG A 3 -3.38 -8.06 -12.74
C ARG A 3 -2.48 -6.95 -13.27
N LEU A 4 -3.04 -6.03 -14.06
CA LEU A 4 -2.34 -4.86 -14.58
C LEU A 4 -2.51 -3.73 -13.55
N LEU A 5 -1.39 -3.19 -13.04
CA LEU A 5 -1.40 -2.05 -12.12
C LEU A 5 -0.42 -0.96 -12.59
N PRO A 6 -0.68 0.32 -12.27
CA PRO A 6 0.30 1.38 -12.52
C PRO A 6 1.62 1.05 -11.80
N THR A 7 2.75 1.50 -12.36
CA THR A 7 4.08 1.15 -11.83
C THR A 7 4.24 1.55 -10.35
N ASP A 8 3.67 2.68 -9.94
CA ASP A 8 3.71 3.14 -8.55
C ASP A 8 2.98 2.21 -7.59
N TRP A 9 1.88 1.59 -8.03
CA TRP A 9 1.15 0.61 -7.23
C TRP A 9 1.94 -0.68 -7.06
N ILE A 10 2.61 -1.13 -8.12
CA ILE A 10 3.50 -2.29 -8.04
C ILE A 10 4.64 -2.01 -7.04
N ARG A 11 5.20 -0.79 -7.07
CA ARG A 11 6.20 -0.35 -6.09
C ARG A 11 5.65 -0.35 -4.66
N ILE A 12 4.44 0.17 -4.42
CA ILE A 12 3.80 0.14 -3.10
C ILE A 12 3.64 -1.29 -2.59
N ILE A 13 3.12 -2.18 -3.43
CA ILE A 13 2.93 -3.59 -3.08
C ILE A 13 4.28 -4.25 -2.75
N ALA A 14 5.32 -3.96 -3.54
CA ALA A 14 6.66 -4.46 -3.28
C ALA A 14 7.21 -3.99 -1.91
N ILE A 15 7.05 -2.69 -1.61
CA ILE A 15 7.44 -2.10 -0.33
C ILE A 15 6.68 -2.76 0.82
N ASN A 16 5.36 -2.95 0.68
CA ASN A 16 4.54 -3.58 1.71
C ASN A 16 4.98 -5.03 1.98
N TYR A 17 5.25 -5.83 0.94
CA TYR A 17 5.78 -7.18 1.15
C TYR A 17 7.12 -7.17 1.89
N LEU A 18 7.99 -6.22 1.57
CA LEU A 18 9.26 -6.09 2.26
C LEU A 18 9.09 -5.69 3.73
N LEU A 19 8.24 -4.70 4.03
CA LEU A 19 7.98 -4.25 5.39
C LEU A 19 7.32 -5.34 6.25
N GLN A 20 6.48 -6.19 5.65
CA GLN A 20 5.92 -7.36 6.33
C GLN A 20 6.98 -8.39 6.74
N LEU A 21 8.11 -8.47 6.03
CA LEU A 21 9.24 -9.32 6.43
C LEU A 21 9.98 -8.69 7.61
N TYR A 22 10.24 -7.38 7.59
CA TYR A 22 10.82 -6.66 8.74
C TYR A 22 9.95 -6.78 10.00
N GLU A 23 8.62 -6.74 9.88
CA GLU A 23 7.69 -6.93 11.01
C GLU A 23 7.77 -8.32 11.67
N ARG A 24 8.39 -9.31 11.00
CA ARG A 24 8.61 -10.66 11.56
C ARG A 24 9.94 -10.76 12.31
N GLU A 25 10.86 -9.81 12.10
CA GLU A 25 12.16 -9.82 12.74
C GLU A 25 12.10 -9.23 14.15
N ILE A 26 12.25 -10.09 15.15
CA ILE A 26 12.12 -9.73 16.57
C ILE A 26 13.08 -8.58 16.93
N GLY A 27 14.33 -8.63 16.46
CA GLY A 27 15.32 -7.58 16.72
C GLY A 27 14.90 -6.22 16.15
N PHE A 28 14.41 -6.22 14.91
CA PHE A 28 13.96 -5.01 14.24
C PHE A 28 12.77 -4.39 14.97
N VAL A 29 11.78 -5.22 15.31
CA VAL A 29 10.57 -4.80 16.02
C VAL A 29 10.93 -4.20 17.39
N GLN A 30 11.88 -4.79 18.13
CA GLN A 30 12.31 -4.25 19.42
C GLN A 30 12.93 -2.85 19.30
N GLU A 31 13.80 -2.64 18.31
CA GLU A 31 14.42 -1.33 18.06
C GLU A 31 13.39 -0.31 17.57
N TRP A 32 12.49 -0.73 16.70
CA TRP A 32 11.40 0.10 16.21
C TRP A 32 10.45 0.54 17.34
N GLU A 33 10.04 -0.39 18.21
CA GLU A 33 9.21 -0.09 19.39
C GLU A 33 9.92 0.84 20.38
N LYS A 34 11.23 0.64 20.58
CA LYS A 34 12.05 1.54 21.41
C LYS A 34 12.08 2.95 20.84
N ALA A 35 12.24 3.10 19.52
CA ALA A 35 12.20 4.40 18.85
C ALA A 35 10.79 5.04 18.90
N LYS A 36 9.73 4.23 18.86
CA LYS A 36 8.33 4.69 18.92
C LYS A 36 7.94 5.25 20.28
N LYS A 37 8.43 4.66 21.37
CA LYS A 37 7.98 4.92 22.75
C LYS A 37 7.85 6.42 23.14
N PRO A 38 8.79 7.32 22.82
CA PRO A 38 8.67 8.73 23.20
C PRO A 38 7.59 9.50 22.42
N PHE A 39 7.13 8.96 21.29
CA PHE A 39 6.27 9.63 20.34
C PHE A 39 4.85 9.08 20.28
N ILE A 40 4.54 8.04 21.08
CA ILE A 40 3.21 7.39 21.11
C ILE A 40 2.07 8.42 21.18
N PRO A 41 2.06 9.43 22.09
CA PRO A 41 0.97 10.39 22.14
C PRO A 41 0.79 11.20 20.85
N LEU A 42 1.88 11.57 20.18
CA LEU A 42 1.86 12.32 18.92
C LEU A 42 1.39 11.45 17.75
N ILE A 43 1.80 10.18 17.72
CA ILE A 43 1.35 9.21 16.71
C ILE A 43 -0.15 8.95 16.85
N GLU A 44 -0.63 8.75 18.08
CA GLU A 44 -2.05 8.59 18.38
C GLU A 44 -2.86 9.81 17.93
N GLN A 45 -2.35 11.01 18.21
CA GLN A 45 -2.98 12.25 17.80
C GLN A 45 -3.01 12.41 16.27
N LEU A 46 -1.89 12.13 15.60
CA LEU A 46 -1.81 12.18 14.14
C LEU A 46 -2.79 11.19 13.50
N GLY A 47 -2.88 9.96 13.99
CA GLY A 47 -3.80 8.95 13.47
C GLY A 47 -5.27 9.33 13.64
N LYS A 48 -5.65 9.93 14.77
CA LYS A 48 -7.02 10.42 14.97
C LYS A 48 -7.34 11.60 14.04
N VAL A 49 -6.43 12.56 13.91
CA VAL A 49 -6.60 13.71 13.01
C VAL A 49 -6.65 13.27 11.54
N SER A 50 -5.77 12.36 11.11
CA SER A 50 -5.78 11.83 9.74
C SER A 50 -7.09 11.10 9.43
N THR A 51 -7.57 10.26 10.35
CA THR A 51 -8.86 9.58 10.22
C THR A 51 -10.00 10.59 10.07
N LEU A 52 -10.02 11.65 10.90
CA LEU A 52 -11.08 12.64 10.83
C LEU A 52 -11.08 13.40 9.50
N ILE A 53 -9.89 13.80 9.02
CA ILE A 53 -9.74 14.46 7.70
C ILE A 53 -10.28 13.57 6.60
N GLU A 54 -9.95 12.28 6.63
CA GLU A 54 -10.40 11.30 5.64
C GLU A 54 -11.92 11.10 5.68
N VAL A 55 -12.49 10.95 6.88
CA VAL A 55 -13.94 10.83 7.11
C VAL A 55 -14.69 12.05 6.56
N GLU A 56 -14.24 13.25 6.89
CA GLU A 56 -14.85 14.50 6.41
C GLU A 56 -14.75 14.61 4.88
N HIS A 57 -13.61 14.22 4.31
CA HIS A 57 -13.44 14.19 2.85
C HIS A 57 -14.42 13.23 2.17
N LEU A 58 -14.56 12.02 2.71
CA LEU A 58 -15.44 10.98 2.18
C LEU A 58 -16.92 11.37 2.32
N LEU A 59 -17.30 12.02 3.42
CA LEU A 59 -18.64 12.58 3.60
C LEU A 59 -18.95 13.71 2.61
N MET A 60 -17.98 14.58 2.29
CA MET A 60 -18.17 15.67 1.32
C MET A 60 -18.31 15.18 -0.13
N LYS A 61 -17.66 14.07 -0.48
CA LYS A 61 -17.66 13.57 -1.86
C LYS A 61 -18.95 12.83 -2.27
N SER A 62 -19.92 12.67 -1.36
CA SER A 62 -21.19 11.97 -1.56
C SER A 62 -21.05 10.61 -2.25
N PRO A 63 -21.12 9.49 -1.51
CA PRO A 63 -21.20 8.19 -2.17
C PRO A 63 -22.56 8.08 -2.89
N PRO A 64 -22.68 7.25 -3.94
CA PRO A 64 -23.98 6.96 -4.53
C PRO A 64 -24.97 6.45 -3.48
N ASP A 65 -26.25 6.78 -3.65
CA ASP A 65 -27.37 6.51 -2.70
C ASP A 65 -27.50 5.05 -2.25
N ASP A 66 -26.82 4.12 -2.92
CA ASP A 66 -26.81 2.68 -2.64
C ASP A 66 -25.85 2.29 -1.47
N LEU A 67 -25.17 3.25 -0.85
CA LEU A 67 -24.18 3.04 0.23
C LEU A 67 -24.62 3.66 1.58
N ILE A 68 -25.91 3.57 1.91
CA ILE A 68 -26.50 4.14 3.15
C ILE A 68 -25.76 3.67 4.41
N ASP A 69 -25.40 2.37 4.48
CA ASP A 69 -24.67 1.80 5.62
C ASP A 69 -23.30 2.46 5.81
N TRP A 70 -22.63 2.84 4.71
CA TRP A 70 -21.31 3.49 4.74
C TRP A 70 -21.39 4.93 5.24
N ILE A 71 -22.42 5.68 4.86
CA ILE A 71 -22.66 7.03 5.39
C ILE A 71 -22.91 6.95 6.90
N SER A 72 -23.68 5.95 7.36
CA SER A 72 -23.94 5.75 8.79
C SER A 72 -22.66 5.45 9.57
N ASP A 73 -21.81 4.56 9.05
CA ASP A 73 -20.50 4.24 9.65
C ASP A 73 -19.57 5.46 9.71
N LEU A 74 -19.50 6.25 8.64
CA LEU A 74 -18.73 7.50 8.61
C LEU A 74 -19.22 8.51 9.63
N GLN A 75 -20.53 8.69 9.77
CA GLN A 75 -21.12 9.59 10.76
C GLN A 75 -20.85 9.11 12.18
N LYS A 76 -20.94 7.80 12.44
CA LYS A 76 -20.61 7.20 13.74
C LYS A 76 -19.15 7.43 14.10
N LEU A 77 -18.25 7.22 13.15
CA LEU A 77 -16.81 7.44 13.31
C LEU A 77 -16.47 8.91 13.54
N ARG A 78 -17.11 9.82 12.80
CA ARG A 78 -17.00 11.26 12.99
C ARG A 78 -17.38 11.68 14.41
N ASN A 79 -18.55 11.24 14.88
CA ASN A 79 -19.04 11.57 16.22
C ASN A 79 -18.10 11.02 17.30
N TYR A 80 -17.66 9.76 17.16
CA TYR A 80 -16.68 9.15 18.06
C TYR A 80 -15.38 9.97 18.14
N LEU A 81 -14.84 10.41 17.00
CA LEU A 81 -13.62 11.20 16.95
C LEU A 81 -13.77 12.59 17.57
N GLN A 82 -14.93 13.22 17.40
CA GLN A 82 -15.24 14.54 17.97
C GLN A 82 -15.44 14.50 19.50
N ASP A 83 -15.94 13.38 20.03
CA ASP A 83 -16.17 13.20 21.47
C ASP A 83 -14.88 12.87 22.25
N LEU A 84 -13.79 12.53 21.57
CA LEU A 84 -12.53 12.22 22.23
C LEU A 84 -11.87 13.52 22.76
N PRO A 85 -11.45 13.55 24.05
CA PRO A 85 -10.65 14.64 24.60
C PRO A 85 -9.22 14.52 24.06
N THR A 86 -9.03 14.84 22.79
CA THR A 86 -7.68 15.06 22.26
C THR A 86 -7.21 16.41 22.78
N GLY A 87 -5.99 16.51 23.31
CA GLY A 87 -5.40 17.77 23.78
C GLY A 87 -5.18 18.85 22.70
N THR A 88 -5.87 18.74 21.57
CA THR A 88 -6.07 19.74 20.53
C THR A 88 -7.55 20.05 20.50
N GLU A 89 -7.92 21.32 20.70
CA GLU A 89 -9.22 21.83 20.26
C GLU A 89 -9.40 21.38 18.81
N TYR A 90 -10.29 20.42 18.58
CA TYR A 90 -10.58 19.96 17.22
C TYR A 90 -11.13 21.16 16.46
N ALA A 91 -10.29 21.65 15.56
CA ALA A 91 -10.62 22.50 14.44
C ALA A 91 -12.06 22.29 13.95
N GLN A 92 -12.92 23.29 14.12
CA GLN A 92 -14.32 23.19 13.68
C GLN A 92 -14.46 23.24 12.15
N ASN A 93 -13.36 23.51 11.43
CA ASN A 93 -13.32 23.57 9.97
C ASN A 93 -12.10 22.85 9.37
N SER A 94 -12.21 22.44 8.10
CA SER A 94 -11.19 21.66 7.38
C SER A 94 -9.82 22.36 7.28
N SER A 95 -9.77 23.70 7.27
CA SER A 95 -8.51 24.45 7.17
C SER A 95 -7.68 24.30 8.45
N GLU A 96 -8.31 24.38 9.61
CA GLU A 96 -7.64 24.21 10.91
C GLU A 96 -7.21 22.75 11.13
N MET A 97 -7.97 21.77 10.63
CA MET A 97 -7.57 20.35 10.68
C MET A 97 -6.29 20.09 9.89
N LEU A 98 -6.19 20.65 8.67
CA LEU A 98 -4.98 20.55 7.85
C LEU A 98 -3.78 21.21 8.52
N LYS A 99 -3.94 22.39 9.14
CA LYS A 99 -2.87 23.03 9.92
C LYS A 99 -2.42 22.20 11.11
N SER A 100 -3.37 21.56 11.81
CA SER A 100 -3.07 20.67 12.93
C SER A 100 -2.29 19.44 12.45
N TYR A 101 -2.70 18.84 11.33
CA TYR A 101 -2.01 17.73 10.68
C TYR A 101 -0.57 18.10 10.31
N ASP A 102 -0.36 19.23 9.62
CA ASP A 102 0.98 19.70 9.23
C ASP A 102 1.87 19.95 10.45
N SER A 103 1.32 20.58 11.51
CA SER A 103 2.06 20.80 12.76
C SER A 103 2.45 19.50 13.46
N LEU A 104 1.57 18.49 13.45
CA LEU A 104 1.87 17.18 14.02
C LEU A 104 2.94 16.44 13.22
N GLN A 105 2.88 16.52 11.89
CA GLN A 105 3.94 15.98 11.04
C GLN A 105 5.30 16.61 11.34
N GLU A 106 5.35 17.94 11.50
CA GLU A 106 6.58 18.64 11.85
C GLU A 106 7.13 18.16 13.20
N LYS A 107 6.27 18.04 14.23
CA LYS A 107 6.63 17.53 15.55
C LYS A 107 7.10 16.07 15.55
N LEU A 108 6.66 15.28 14.57
CA LEU A 108 7.09 13.89 14.37
C LEU A 108 8.35 13.75 13.51
N THR A 109 8.94 14.85 13.02
CA THR A 109 10.22 14.81 12.28
C THR A 109 11.33 14.07 13.05
N PRO A 110 11.56 14.30 14.36
CA PRO A 110 12.57 13.55 15.11
C PRO A 110 12.28 12.04 15.17
N TYR A 111 11.00 11.66 15.17
CA TYR A 111 10.60 10.27 15.12
C TYR A 111 10.95 9.63 13.78
N VAL A 112 10.59 10.29 12.66
CA VAL A 112 10.94 9.83 11.31
C VAL A 112 12.45 9.66 11.16
N LEU A 113 13.25 10.60 11.69
CA LEU A 113 14.72 10.49 11.68
C LEU A 113 15.22 9.29 12.50
N SER A 114 14.61 9.03 13.66
CA SER A 114 14.94 7.85 14.47
C SER A 114 14.62 6.55 13.72
N LEU A 115 13.48 6.49 13.02
CA LEU A 115 13.10 5.36 12.19
C LEU A 115 14.04 5.17 10.98
N LYS A 116 14.52 6.27 10.38
CA LYS A 116 15.54 6.20 9.31
C LYS A 116 16.83 5.57 9.82
N SER A 117 17.23 5.88 11.05
CA SER A 117 18.40 5.23 11.67
C SER A 117 18.18 3.73 11.85
N VAL A 118 17.06 3.33 12.45
CA VAL A 118 16.70 1.90 12.63
C VAL A 118 16.66 1.18 11.29
N ALA A 119 16.02 1.77 10.28
CA ALA A 119 15.97 1.21 8.93
C ALA A 119 17.37 1.06 8.31
N TYR A 120 18.25 2.06 8.49
CA TYR A 120 19.61 2.02 7.97
C TYR A 120 20.43 0.88 8.58
N ASP A 121 20.36 0.73 9.90
CA ASP A 121 21.07 -0.31 10.66
C ASP A 121 20.62 -1.72 10.22
N TRP A 122 19.37 -1.83 9.78
CA TRP A 122 18.76 -3.04 9.24
C TRP A 122 18.82 -3.19 7.72
N ASN A 123 19.71 -2.43 7.05
CA ASN A 123 19.94 -2.45 5.60
C ASN A 123 18.74 -2.02 4.73
N LEU A 124 17.68 -1.44 5.30
CA LEU A 124 16.60 -0.75 4.58
C LEU A 124 17.02 0.68 4.21
N ARG A 125 18.09 0.81 3.42
CA ARG A 125 18.74 2.09 3.10
C ARG A 125 18.03 2.80 1.96
N THR A 126 16.99 3.55 2.30
CA THR A 126 16.21 4.31 1.32
C THR A 126 15.54 5.52 1.97
N SER A 127 15.30 6.57 1.19
CA SER A 127 14.79 7.84 1.68
C SER A 127 13.37 7.78 2.22
N TRP A 128 12.58 6.78 1.81
CA TRP A 128 11.18 6.60 2.23
C TRP A 128 11.02 5.75 3.49
N ALA A 129 12.06 5.06 3.97
CA ALA A 129 11.94 4.02 4.99
C ALA A 129 11.31 4.53 6.30
N GLY A 130 11.80 5.67 6.81
CA GLY A 130 11.29 6.23 8.05
C GLY A 130 9.84 6.66 7.96
N GLU A 131 9.45 7.29 6.85
CA GLU A 131 8.09 7.75 6.60
C GLU A 131 7.11 6.58 6.47
N GLU A 132 7.50 5.51 5.77
CA GLU A 132 6.65 4.33 5.60
C GLU A 132 6.50 3.54 6.91
N LEU A 133 7.55 3.44 7.72
CA LEU A 133 7.47 2.87 9.07
C LEU A 133 6.60 3.71 10.01
N MET A 134 6.72 5.04 9.96
CA MET A 134 5.81 5.92 10.72
C MET A 134 4.37 5.70 10.28
N ARG A 135 4.12 5.59 8.97
CA ARG A 135 2.78 5.37 8.43
C ARG A 135 2.17 4.07 8.93
N ILE A 136 2.93 2.97 9.05
CA ILE A 136 2.39 1.72 9.62
C ILE A 136 1.87 1.95 11.05
N ASN A 137 2.57 2.73 11.87
CA ASN A 137 2.10 3.03 13.22
C ASN A 137 0.85 3.93 13.23
N VAL A 138 0.77 4.91 12.32
CA VAL A 138 -0.44 5.71 12.13
C VAL A 138 -1.61 4.83 11.70
N GLN A 139 -1.40 3.90 10.76
CA GLN A 139 -2.42 2.96 10.29
C GLN A 139 -2.92 2.02 11.40
N LYS A 140 -2.02 1.56 12.29
CA LYS A 140 -2.42 0.79 13.48
C LYS A 140 -3.36 1.60 14.37
N VAL A 141 -3.05 2.88 14.62
CA VAL A 141 -3.95 3.78 15.37
C VAL A 141 -5.28 3.99 14.64
N GLN A 142 -5.28 4.22 13.32
CA GLN A 142 -6.51 4.37 12.53
C GLN A 142 -7.39 3.11 12.66
N GLN A 143 -6.79 1.93 12.57
CA GLN A 143 -7.50 0.67 12.74
C GLN A 143 -8.06 0.52 14.16
N ASP A 144 -7.30 0.90 15.20
CA ASP A 144 -7.77 0.88 16.58
C ASP A 144 -8.95 1.84 16.80
N VAL A 145 -8.92 3.01 16.17
CA VAL A 145 -10.02 3.98 16.17
C VAL A 145 -11.27 3.40 15.50
N LEU A 146 -11.12 2.79 14.32
CA LEU A 146 -12.22 2.14 13.60
C LEU A 146 -12.84 1.02 14.45
N ASN A 147 -12.01 0.16 15.03
CA ASN A 147 -12.42 -0.93 15.90
C ASN A 147 -13.17 -0.39 17.14
N ALA A 148 -12.66 0.66 17.78
CA ALA A 148 -13.28 1.28 18.95
C ALA A 148 -14.62 1.98 18.62
N ALA A 149 -14.75 2.56 17.43
CA ALA A 149 -16.01 3.08 16.92
C ALA A 149 -17.00 1.96 16.51
N GLY A 150 -16.58 0.69 16.55
CA GLY A 150 -17.38 -0.45 16.11
C GLY A 150 -17.71 -0.36 14.62
N VAL A 151 -16.80 0.20 13.81
CA VAL A 151 -16.88 0.24 12.35
C VAL A 151 -16.05 -0.95 11.84
N THR A 152 -16.71 -1.92 11.22
CA THR A 152 -16.07 -3.16 10.75
C THR A 152 -15.91 -3.23 9.23
N THR A 153 -16.45 -2.22 8.55
CA THR A 153 -16.75 -2.20 7.10
C THR A 153 -15.93 -1.17 6.34
N PHE A 154 -15.00 -0.47 6.98
CA PHE A 154 -14.10 0.44 6.28
C PHE A 154 -13.01 -0.35 5.54
N PHE A 155 -12.92 -0.11 4.23
CA PHE A 155 -12.00 -0.80 3.33
C PHE A 155 -10.55 -0.71 3.82
N GLU A 156 -9.78 -1.79 3.60
CA GLU A 156 -8.31 -1.82 3.63
C GLU A 156 -7.68 -0.97 2.49
N LEU A 157 -8.22 0.22 2.21
CA LEU A 157 -7.58 1.17 1.31
C LEU A 157 -6.61 2.00 2.14
N SER A 158 -5.32 1.73 2.00
CA SER A 158 -4.28 2.59 2.56
C SER A 158 -4.44 4.04 2.06
N ASP A 159 -4.08 5.02 2.89
CA ASP A 159 -4.03 6.46 2.55
C ASP A 159 -3.43 6.73 1.16
N ARG A 160 -2.46 5.91 0.72
CA ARG A 160 -1.82 6.03 -0.59
C ARG A 160 -2.70 5.57 -1.75
N GLN A 161 -3.53 4.54 -1.54
CA GLN A 161 -4.53 4.10 -2.51
C GLN A 161 -5.62 5.16 -2.65
N ILE A 162 -6.03 5.77 -1.53
CA ILE A 162 -6.98 6.88 -1.51
C ILE A 162 -6.37 8.11 -2.19
N GLN A 163 -5.18 8.56 -1.79
CA GLN A 163 -4.48 9.67 -2.45
C GLN A 163 -4.23 9.43 -3.95
N THR A 164 -3.99 8.18 -4.37
CA THR A 164 -3.80 7.88 -5.80
C THR A 164 -5.14 7.87 -6.55
N LEU A 165 -6.22 7.38 -5.94
CA LEU A 165 -7.58 7.55 -6.46
C LEU A 165 -7.95 9.04 -6.55
N LEU A 166 -7.54 9.83 -5.56
CA LEU A 166 -7.78 11.28 -5.51
C LEU A 166 -6.94 12.07 -6.51
N LYS A 167 -5.71 11.64 -6.83
CA LYS A 167 -4.87 12.25 -7.88
C LYS A 167 -5.31 11.85 -9.30
N GLN A 168 -6.04 10.75 -9.46
CA GLN A 168 -6.60 10.34 -10.75
C GLN A 168 -7.76 11.24 -11.23
N ASP A 169 -8.34 12.08 -10.36
CA ASP A 169 -9.36 13.05 -10.75
C ASP A 169 -8.81 14.22 -11.60
N GLU A 170 -7.50 14.48 -11.58
CA GLU A 170 -6.88 15.50 -12.45
C GLU A 170 -6.55 14.99 -13.87
N GLY A 171 -6.67 13.68 -14.10
CA GLY A 171 -6.38 13.04 -15.38
C GLY A 171 -7.34 11.88 -15.62
N SER A 172 -8.51 12.21 -16.17
CA SER A 172 -9.57 11.30 -16.58
C SER A 172 -9.06 9.92 -17.03
N LEU A 173 -9.26 8.90 -16.18
CA LEU A 173 -9.50 7.57 -16.72
C LEU A 173 -10.71 7.67 -17.64
N PRO A 174 -10.71 7.04 -18.83
CA PRO A 174 -11.89 7.04 -19.67
C PRO A 174 -13.03 6.46 -18.86
N SER A 175 -14.00 7.30 -18.52
CA SER A 175 -15.24 6.92 -17.87
C SER A 175 -16.01 6.02 -18.82
N GLY A 176 -15.62 4.75 -18.87
CA GLY A 176 -16.35 3.70 -19.54
C GLY A 176 -17.60 3.43 -18.72
N THR A 177 -18.65 4.22 -18.92
CA THR A 177 -20.00 3.76 -18.62
C THR A 177 -20.24 2.53 -19.51
N TRP A 178 -20.50 1.39 -18.87
CA TRP A 178 -20.69 0.11 -19.54
C TRP A 178 -22.19 -0.17 -19.73
N PRO A 179 -22.83 0.19 -20.86
CA PRO A 179 -24.10 -0.41 -21.21
C PRO A 179 -23.80 -1.74 -21.91
N ILE A 180 -23.34 -2.76 -21.18
CA ILE A 180 -23.43 -4.12 -21.71
C ILE A 180 -24.89 -4.53 -21.55
N ASN A 181 -25.67 -4.33 -22.60
CA ASN A 181 -26.96 -5.00 -22.71
C ASN A 181 -26.69 -6.50 -22.95
N ILE A 182 -26.65 -7.27 -21.86
CA ILE A 182 -26.36 -8.72 -21.83
C ILE A 182 -27.30 -9.51 -22.76
N LEU A 183 -28.52 -9.00 -23.00
CA LEU A 183 -29.53 -9.64 -23.86
C LEU A 183 -29.25 -9.48 -25.37
N SER A 184 -28.67 -8.37 -25.83
CA SER A 184 -28.37 -8.18 -27.26
C SER A 184 -27.19 -9.02 -27.74
N LEU A 185 -26.33 -9.48 -26.82
CA LEU A 185 -25.13 -10.26 -27.10
C LEU A 185 -25.38 -11.77 -27.17
N TYR A 186 -26.45 -12.27 -26.56
CA TYR A 186 -26.86 -13.68 -26.63
C TYR A 186 -27.44 -14.06 -28.01
N LEU A 187 -28.08 -13.11 -28.69
CA LEU A 187 -28.83 -13.33 -29.93
C LEU A 187 -27.96 -13.31 -31.21
N ALA A 188 -26.70 -12.86 -31.15
CA ALA A 188 -25.91 -12.54 -32.35
C ALA A 188 -24.80 -13.56 -32.74
N GLY A 189 -24.68 -14.73 -32.09
CA GLY A 189 -23.65 -15.71 -32.49
C GLY A 189 -23.28 -16.82 -31.50
N GLY A 190 -24.09 -17.04 -30.46
CA GLY A 190 -23.87 -18.08 -29.46
C GLY A 190 -22.69 -17.83 -28.50
N ARG A 191 -22.63 -18.63 -27.42
CA ARG A 191 -21.68 -18.51 -26.30
C ARG A 191 -20.20 -18.43 -26.73
N ARG A 192 -19.82 -19.16 -27.79
CA ARG A 192 -18.44 -19.22 -28.29
C ARG A 192 -18.04 -17.94 -29.03
N GLY A 193 -18.94 -17.33 -29.81
CA GLY A 193 -18.72 -16.03 -30.45
C GLY A 193 -18.60 -14.90 -29.44
N PHE A 194 -19.41 -14.95 -28.37
CA PHE A 194 -19.33 -14.01 -27.25
C PHE A 194 -17.97 -14.08 -26.52
N ILE A 195 -17.54 -15.28 -26.12
CA ILE A 195 -16.26 -15.47 -25.42
C ILE A 195 -15.09 -14.97 -26.29
N ASN A 196 -15.09 -15.25 -27.59
CA ASN A 196 -14.04 -14.77 -28.49
C ASN A 196 -14.05 -13.24 -28.63
N LYS A 197 -15.22 -12.61 -28.70
CA LYS A 197 -15.35 -11.14 -28.76
C LYS A 197 -14.94 -10.47 -27.45
N LEU A 198 -15.30 -11.08 -26.31
CA LEU A 198 -14.87 -10.64 -24.98
C LEU A 198 -13.36 -10.75 -24.84
N ASN A 199 -12.77 -11.90 -25.18
CA ASN A 199 -11.32 -12.13 -25.11
C ASN A 199 -10.54 -11.15 -26.00
N ARG A 200 -11.01 -10.92 -27.24
CA ARG A 200 -10.37 -9.94 -28.13
C ARG A 200 -10.41 -8.53 -27.54
N ARG A 201 -11.56 -8.11 -27.01
CA ARG A 201 -11.68 -6.80 -26.35
C ARG A 201 -10.84 -6.70 -25.08
N LEU A 202 -10.73 -7.77 -24.30
CA LEU A 202 -9.87 -7.82 -23.12
C LEU A 202 -8.39 -7.69 -23.49
N VAL A 203 -7.95 -8.30 -24.59
CA VAL A 203 -6.59 -8.13 -25.13
C VAL A 203 -6.36 -6.71 -25.67
N GLU A 204 -7.34 -6.14 -26.37
CA GLU A 204 -7.30 -4.75 -26.85
C GLU A 204 -7.21 -3.77 -25.64
N PHE A 205 -8.06 -3.97 -24.63
CA PHE A 205 -8.06 -3.18 -23.41
C PHE A 205 -6.76 -3.33 -22.59
N GLU A 206 -6.24 -4.55 -22.46
CA GLU A 206 -4.94 -4.79 -21.84
C GLU A 206 -3.80 -4.08 -22.59
N LYS A 207 -3.85 -4.07 -23.93
CA LYS A 207 -2.89 -3.35 -24.76
C LYS A 207 -3.00 -1.84 -24.54
N GLU A 208 -4.21 -1.30 -24.48
CA GLU A 208 -4.47 0.11 -24.17
C GLU A 208 -3.91 0.48 -22.79
N LEU A 209 -4.21 -0.32 -21.75
CA LEU A 209 -3.65 -0.13 -20.41
C LEU A 209 -2.11 -0.16 -20.43
N LYS A 210 -1.50 -1.10 -21.17
CA LYS A 210 -0.04 -1.16 -21.34
C LYS A 210 0.52 0.08 -22.04
N THR A 211 -0.19 0.67 -23.02
CA THR A 211 0.22 1.94 -23.64
C THR A 211 0.12 3.13 -22.67
N LEU A 212 -0.76 3.06 -21.67
CA LEU A 212 -0.88 4.04 -20.58
C LEU A 212 0.16 3.81 -19.45
N GLY A 213 1.14 2.90 -19.65
CA GLY A 213 2.20 2.64 -18.68
C GLY A 213 1.83 1.69 -17.53
N VAL A 214 0.66 1.05 -17.60
CA VAL A 214 0.22 0.01 -16.66
C VAL A 214 0.99 -1.28 -16.95
N LYS A 215 1.53 -1.93 -15.91
CA LYS A 215 2.38 -3.12 -16.05
C LYS A 215 1.72 -4.32 -15.35
N GLU A 216 2.06 -5.52 -15.82
CA GLU A 216 1.69 -6.74 -15.11
C GLU A 216 2.39 -6.78 -13.75
N ILE A 217 1.64 -7.07 -12.69
CA ILE A 217 2.24 -7.37 -11.39
C ILE A 217 3.10 -8.62 -11.57
N PRO A 218 4.40 -8.58 -11.24
CA PRO A 218 5.21 -9.79 -11.22
C PRO A 218 4.56 -10.81 -10.27
N SER A 219 4.16 -11.98 -10.80
CA SER A 219 3.50 -13.03 -10.01
C SER A 219 4.36 -13.54 -8.85
N ALA A 220 5.68 -13.29 -8.91
CA ALA A 220 6.66 -13.65 -7.90
C ALA A 220 7.13 -12.46 -7.03
N LEU A 221 6.43 -11.32 -7.01
CA LEU A 221 6.89 -10.12 -6.30
C LEU A 221 7.13 -10.36 -4.79
N HIS A 222 6.25 -11.13 -4.13
CA HIS A 222 6.45 -11.57 -2.74
C HIS A 222 7.75 -12.36 -2.57
N ARG A 223 7.99 -13.33 -3.46
CA ARG A 223 9.21 -14.15 -3.45
C ARG A 223 10.47 -13.34 -3.71
N HIS A 224 10.38 -12.32 -4.57
CA HIS A 224 11.50 -11.41 -4.78
C HIS A 224 11.82 -10.59 -3.52
N ALA A 225 10.80 -10.22 -2.73
CA ALA A 225 11.00 -9.58 -1.44
C ALA A 225 11.69 -10.52 -0.45
N GLU A 226 11.26 -11.79 -0.36
CA GLU A 226 11.90 -12.82 0.47
C GLU A 226 13.37 -13.01 0.11
N TRP A 227 13.67 -13.23 -1.18
CA TRP A 227 15.06 -13.37 -1.64
C TRP A 227 15.90 -12.12 -1.37
N TRP A 228 15.31 -10.94 -1.54
CA TRP A 228 15.98 -9.68 -1.22
C TRP A 228 16.32 -9.61 0.28
N PHE A 229 15.36 -9.99 1.12
CA PHE A 229 15.48 -9.94 2.57
C PHE A 229 16.52 -10.94 3.09
N ASP A 230 16.43 -12.19 2.65
CA ASP A 230 17.42 -13.22 3.01
C ASP A 230 18.83 -12.81 2.60
N TYR A 231 18.96 -12.26 1.38
CA TYR A 231 20.26 -11.80 0.90
C TYR A 231 20.77 -10.63 1.75
N TYR A 232 20.07 -9.49 1.82
CA TYR A 232 20.60 -8.27 2.43
C TYR A 232 20.48 -8.18 3.96
N VAL A 233 19.46 -8.79 4.55
CA VAL A 233 19.20 -8.71 6.00
C VAL A 233 19.78 -9.92 6.71
N HIS A 234 19.48 -11.13 6.24
CA HIS A 234 19.98 -12.36 6.88
C HIS A 234 21.41 -12.76 6.49
N ASN A 235 22.00 -12.06 5.52
CA ASN A 235 23.31 -12.40 4.97
C ASN A 235 23.40 -13.80 4.34
N THR A 236 22.28 -14.35 3.87
CA THR A 236 22.24 -15.63 3.18
C THR A 236 22.87 -15.51 1.78
N SER A 237 23.70 -16.47 1.37
CA SER A 237 24.32 -16.44 0.05
C SER A 237 23.29 -16.71 -1.06
N LEU A 238 23.56 -16.23 -2.29
CA LEU A 238 22.66 -16.50 -3.42
C LEU A 238 22.57 -17.99 -3.75
N ASP A 239 23.64 -18.75 -3.49
CA ASP A 239 23.69 -20.20 -3.66
C ASP A 239 22.78 -20.90 -2.65
N ASP A 240 22.85 -20.52 -1.37
CA ASP A 240 21.99 -21.08 -0.32
C ASP A 240 20.51 -20.74 -0.55
N ILE A 241 20.19 -19.53 -1.00
CA ILE A 241 18.82 -19.14 -1.39
C ILE A 241 18.34 -20.00 -2.57
N ALA A 242 19.21 -20.26 -3.56
CA ALA A 242 18.89 -21.10 -4.71
C ALA A 242 18.59 -22.54 -4.28
N ASP A 243 19.40 -23.10 -3.38
CA ASP A 243 19.29 -24.46 -2.87
C ASP A 243 18.04 -24.66 -1.98
N GLY A 244 17.68 -23.66 -1.17
CA GLY A 244 16.51 -23.69 -0.30
C GLY A 244 15.16 -23.55 -1.02
N THR A 245 15.14 -23.10 -2.28
CA THR A 245 13.90 -22.91 -3.03
C THR A 245 13.39 -24.26 -3.58
N ILE A 246 12.51 -24.95 -2.83
CA ILE A 246 11.94 -26.26 -3.21
C ILE A 246 11.12 -26.15 -4.50
N GLY A 247 11.45 -26.97 -5.49
CA GLY A 247 10.59 -27.26 -6.64
C GLY A 247 11.26 -28.28 -7.56
N PRO A 248 10.51 -28.83 -8.53
CA PRO A 248 10.98 -29.96 -9.32
C PRO A 248 12.32 -29.61 -10.00
N LYS A 249 13.36 -30.39 -9.68
CA LYS A 249 14.75 -30.22 -10.13
C LYS A 249 14.95 -30.38 -11.65
N ASN A 250 13.87 -30.57 -12.39
CA ASN A 250 13.90 -30.98 -13.79
C ASN A 250 13.27 -29.88 -14.63
N GLU A 251 14.10 -28.92 -15.03
CA GLU A 251 14.05 -28.12 -16.27
C GLU A 251 14.81 -26.80 -16.04
N ALA A 252 16.01 -26.70 -16.64
CA ALA A 252 16.75 -25.46 -16.88
C ALA A 252 16.89 -24.48 -15.69
N GLY A 253 17.62 -24.91 -14.65
CA GLY A 253 18.56 -24.05 -13.92
C GLY A 253 17.99 -22.85 -13.17
N ARG A 254 17.68 -23.07 -11.89
CA ARG A 254 17.56 -22.04 -10.86
C ARG A 254 18.96 -21.53 -10.53
N TYR A 255 19.54 -20.75 -11.43
CA TYR A 255 20.87 -20.22 -11.24
C TYR A 255 20.84 -19.10 -10.20
N PRO A 256 21.79 -19.05 -9.26
CA PRO A 256 22.05 -17.91 -8.37
C PRO A 256 22.00 -16.56 -9.12
N GLU A 257 22.39 -16.56 -10.39
CA GLU A 257 22.31 -15.42 -11.30
C GLU A 257 20.87 -14.92 -11.57
N ASN A 258 19.88 -15.81 -11.66
CA ASN A 258 18.49 -15.42 -11.82
C ASN A 258 17.95 -14.76 -10.55
N ILE A 259 18.30 -15.31 -9.38
CA ILE A 259 17.96 -14.72 -8.07
C ILE A 259 18.64 -13.36 -7.95
N ARG A 260 19.93 -13.25 -8.27
CA ARG A 260 20.68 -11.99 -8.33
C ARG A 260 19.94 -10.92 -9.16
N LYS A 261 19.56 -11.27 -10.39
CA LYS A 261 18.80 -10.36 -11.28
C LYS A 261 17.44 -9.99 -10.68
N ALA A 262 16.75 -10.92 -10.03
CA ALA A 262 15.46 -10.65 -9.38
C ALA A 262 15.62 -9.70 -8.19
N VAL A 263 16.61 -9.94 -7.33
CA VAL A 263 16.97 -9.09 -6.18
C VAL A 263 17.36 -7.69 -6.65
N GLN A 264 18.20 -7.56 -7.68
CA GLN A 264 18.57 -6.25 -8.25
C GLN A 264 17.38 -5.50 -8.84
N LYS A 265 16.50 -6.21 -9.58
CA LYS A 265 15.26 -5.61 -10.10
C LYS A 265 14.34 -5.17 -8.96
N PHE A 266 14.26 -5.94 -7.88
CA PHE A 266 13.47 -5.61 -6.70
C PHE A 266 14.03 -4.37 -6.00
N SER A 267 15.35 -4.30 -5.73
CA SER A 267 16.03 -3.10 -5.21
C SER A 267 15.71 -1.86 -6.03
N LYS A 268 15.81 -1.97 -7.37
CA LYS A 268 15.49 -0.85 -8.28
C LYS A 268 14.01 -0.45 -8.21
N LEU A 269 13.11 -1.42 -8.11
CA LEU A 269 11.67 -1.17 -8.01
C LEU A 269 11.31 -0.44 -6.72
N THR A 270 11.88 -0.86 -5.60
CA THR A 270 11.63 -0.24 -4.29
C THR A 270 12.41 1.05 -4.09
N GLY A 271 13.51 1.25 -4.83
CA GLY A 271 14.42 2.38 -4.68
C GLY A 271 15.34 2.21 -3.46
N ILE A 272 15.74 0.98 -3.16
CA ILE A 272 16.73 0.66 -2.14
C ILE A 272 18.07 0.48 -2.85
N GLU A 273 19.11 1.17 -2.35
CA GLU A 273 20.45 1.05 -2.90
C GLU A 273 21.03 -0.34 -2.56
N PRO A 274 21.42 -1.14 -3.58
CA PRO A 274 22.09 -2.42 -3.33
C PRO A 274 23.38 -2.20 -2.56
N LEU A 275 23.60 -2.95 -1.49
CA LEU A 275 24.92 -3.04 -0.89
C LEU A 275 25.81 -3.89 -1.80
N GLU A 276 26.88 -3.30 -2.33
CA GLU A 276 27.92 -4.08 -2.99
C GLU A 276 28.54 -5.00 -1.94
N ARG A 277 28.19 -6.28 -2.01
CA ARG A 277 28.91 -7.34 -1.31
C ARG A 277 30.02 -7.80 -2.24
N THR A 278 31.25 -7.52 -1.84
CA THR A 278 32.48 -8.07 -2.43
C THR A 278 32.68 -9.52 -2.03
#